data_AF-A0A7S1AHL8-F1
#
_entry.id   AF-A0A7S1AHL8-F1
#
_cell.length_a   1.000
_cell.length_b   1.000
_cell.length_c   1.000
_cell.angle_alpha   90.00
_cell.angle_beta   90.00
_cell.angle_gamma   90.00
#
_symmetry.space_group_name_H-M   'P 1'
#
loop_
_entity.id
_entity.type
_entity.pdbx_description
1 polymer ?
#
loop_
_entity_poly.entity_id
_entity_poly.type
_entity_poly.pdbx_seq_one_letter_code
_entity_poly.pdbx_strand_id
1 'polypeptide(L)'
;QSSSRDFFRYFSKDFVAPDIGTSVSEISPSALRTSFAFAISVGSATVPLAQVRANMVAEKANYVEFIETEVYPIVSKASEDYEYVRVFYQGDEIDGYEITNTLMNDLMYAIGSITFVLLYLWFHTQNLMLSFCCLGIIFTSIPVGYVLTPVSKTTVASFMSIFLMTGIGSDVVFVFTDFWERSIDVEETLDARMAWMFLHAGRSCLATSLTTSVSFFANLASALQPLREFGMFMGLCVMSAFIL
;
A
#
# COMPACT_ATOMS: atom_id res chain seq x y z
N GLN A 1 10.18 -5.52 44.32
CA GLN A 1 9.91 -6.90 43.86
C GLN A 1 9.71 -6.85 42.35
N SER A 2 10.64 -7.46 41.63
CA SER A 2 10.65 -7.56 40.17
C SER A 2 9.66 -8.63 39.73
N SER A 3 8.39 -8.27 39.56
CA SER A 3 7.45 -9.10 38.80
C SER A 3 7.75 -8.86 37.33
N SER A 4 8.12 -9.91 36.60
CA SER A 4 8.18 -9.88 35.14
C SER A 4 6.85 -9.33 34.62
N ARG A 5 6.93 -8.28 33.81
CA ARG A 5 5.80 -7.59 33.17
C ARG A 5 5.33 -8.45 32.00
N ASP A 6 4.65 -9.53 32.35
CA ASP A 6 4.21 -10.53 31.39
C ASP A 6 2.82 -10.14 30.88
N PHE A 7 2.76 -9.49 29.71
CA PHE A 7 1.51 -9.09 29.07
C PHE A 7 0.60 -10.28 28.76
N PHE A 8 1.17 -11.47 28.58
CA PHE A 8 0.46 -12.73 28.36
C PHE A 8 -0.33 -13.22 29.59
N ARG A 9 -0.14 -12.60 30.77
CA ARG A 9 -0.86 -12.92 32.01
C ARG A 9 -1.44 -11.68 32.70
N TYR A 10 -2.07 -10.80 31.91
CA TYR A 10 -2.62 -9.54 32.43
C TYR A 10 -3.77 -9.74 33.43
N PHE A 11 -4.59 -10.78 33.25
CA PHE A 11 -5.67 -11.13 34.17
C PHE A 11 -5.27 -12.25 35.12
N SER A 12 -5.61 -12.09 36.41
CA SER A 12 -5.55 -13.17 37.40
C SER A 12 -6.36 -14.37 36.92
N LYS A 13 -5.92 -15.59 37.26
CA LYS A 13 -6.72 -16.81 37.01
C LYS A 13 -8.10 -16.77 37.66
N ASP A 14 -8.29 -15.89 38.64
CA ASP A 14 -9.55 -15.70 39.37
C ASP A 14 -10.45 -14.61 38.76
N PHE A 15 -10.07 -14.03 37.61
CA PHE A 15 -10.87 -12.98 36.96
C PHE A 15 -12.15 -13.58 36.36
N VAL A 16 -13.30 -13.18 36.92
CA VAL A 16 -14.63 -13.52 36.41
C VAL A 16 -15.15 -12.33 35.61
N ALA A 17 -15.46 -12.56 34.33
CA ALA A 17 -16.06 -11.53 33.49
C ALA A 17 -17.45 -11.13 34.06
N PRO A 18 -17.79 -9.83 34.11
CA PRO A 18 -19.10 -9.39 34.56
C PRO A 18 -20.21 -9.88 33.62
N ASP A 19 -21.37 -10.20 34.18
CA ASP A 19 -22.54 -10.64 33.41
C ASP A 19 -22.94 -9.58 32.38
N ILE A 20 -23.02 -10.01 31.11
CA ILE A 20 -23.42 -9.16 30.00
C ILE A 20 -24.95 -8.98 30.06
N GLY A 21 -25.43 -7.75 30.27
CA GLY A 21 -26.83 -7.37 29.96
C GLY A 21 -27.80 -7.13 31.11
N THR A 22 -27.37 -6.68 32.30
CA THR A 22 -28.28 -6.44 33.44
C THR A 22 -29.06 -5.10 33.41
N SER A 23 -29.15 -4.39 32.28
CA SER A 23 -30.00 -3.19 32.19
C SER A 23 -31.46 -3.55 31.93
N VAL A 24 -32.31 -3.24 32.90
CA VAL A 24 -33.76 -3.53 33.05
C VAL A 24 -34.64 -2.73 32.06
N SER A 25 -34.26 -2.58 30.80
CA SER A 25 -35.09 -1.92 29.77
C SER A 25 -35.54 -2.92 28.72
N GLU A 26 -36.86 -3.02 28.49
CA GLU A 26 -37.56 -3.91 27.54
C GLU A 26 -37.11 -3.81 26.07
N ILE A 27 -36.13 -2.96 25.76
CA ILE A 27 -35.57 -2.77 24.43
C ILE A 27 -34.17 -3.37 24.46
N SER A 28 -34.02 -4.55 23.84
CA SER A 28 -32.71 -5.15 23.61
C SER A 28 -31.86 -4.16 22.81
N PRO A 29 -30.71 -3.68 23.34
CA PRO A 29 -29.89 -2.74 22.60
C PRO A 29 -29.39 -3.41 21.32
N SER A 30 -29.55 -2.74 20.18
CA SER A 30 -29.14 -3.26 18.87
C SER A 30 -27.63 -3.43 18.72
N ALA A 31 -26.84 -2.83 19.61
CA ALA A 31 -25.39 -2.98 19.69
C ALA A 31 -24.90 -2.78 21.13
N LEU A 32 -23.88 -3.56 21.51
CA LEU A 32 -23.15 -3.42 22.77
C LEU A 32 -21.73 -2.93 22.45
N ARG A 33 -21.25 -1.91 23.17
CA ARG A 33 -19.88 -1.40 23.04
C ARG A 33 -19.16 -1.53 24.37
N THR A 34 -18.00 -2.15 24.34
CA THR A 34 -17.05 -2.20 25.46
C THR A 34 -15.75 -1.53 25.04
N SER A 35 -15.06 -0.89 25.99
CA SER A 35 -13.80 -0.21 25.75
C SER A 35 -12.84 -0.56 26.87
N PHE A 36 -11.62 -0.96 26.51
CA PHE A 36 -10.56 -1.31 27.45
C PHE A 36 -9.41 -0.34 27.28
N ALA A 37 -9.02 0.33 28.36
CA ALA A 37 -7.89 1.25 28.38
C ALA A 37 -6.76 0.62 29.21
N PHE A 38 -5.62 0.36 28.57
CA PHE A 38 -4.45 -0.21 29.22
C PHE A 38 -3.48 0.91 29.62
N ALA A 39 -3.18 1.01 30.92
CA ALA A 39 -2.16 1.93 31.42
C ALA A 39 -0.89 1.14 31.77
N ILE A 40 0.19 1.39 31.04
CA ILE A 40 1.48 0.70 31.24
C ILE A 40 2.43 1.64 32.00
N SER A 41 2.92 1.18 33.16
CA SER A 41 3.84 1.96 33.98
C SER A 41 5.29 1.83 33.49
N VAL A 42 5.83 2.93 32.98
CA VAL A 42 7.11 2.96 32.27
C VAL A 42 8.31 3.29 33.18
N GLY A 43 8.04 3.86 34.36
CA GLY A 43 9.06 4.24 35.34
C GLY A 43 8.47 4.98 36.53
N SER A 44 9.34 5.28 37.51
CA SER A 44 9.00 6.13 38.67
C SER A 44 9.76 7.45 38.57
N ALA A 45 9.34 8.48 39.32
CA ALA A 45 9.94 9.81 39.33
C ALA A 45 11.44 9.83 39.69
N THR A 46 11.97 8.73 40.23
CA THR A 46 13.38 8.55 40.60
C THR A 46 14.28 8.09 39.46
N VAL A 47 13.72 7.71 38.30
CA VAL A 47 14.46 7.14 37.17
C VAL A 47 14.86 8.23 36.16
N PRO A 48 16.10 8.24 35.63
CA PRO A 48 16.51 9.20 34.61
C PRO A 48 15.62 9.15 33.34
N LEU A 49 15.32 10.33 32.77
CA LEU A 49 14.44 10.48 31.59
C LEU A 49 14.88 9.63 30.38
N ALA A 50 16.18 9.46 30.16
CA ALA A 50 16.70 8.63 29.08
C ALA A 50 16.30 7.15 29.23
N GLN A 51 16.31 6.64 30.48
CA GLN A 51 15.95 5.27 30.77
C GLN A 51 14.44 5.06 30.75
N VAL A 52 13.65 6.06 31.15
CA VAL A 52 12.20 6.06 30.96
C VAL A 52 11.83 6.00 29.47
N ARG A 53 12.53 6.74 28.60
CA ARG A 53 12.33 6.64 27.14
C ARG A 53 12.68 5.26 26.60
N ALA A 54 13.80 4.67 27.03
CA ALA A 54 14.19 3.32 26.62
C ALA A 54 13.13 2.28 27.04
N ASN A 55 12.66 2.36 28.29
CA ASN A 55 11.56 1.53 28.77
C ASN A 55 10.27 1.77 27.97
N MET A 56 9.97 3.01 27.59
CA MET A 56 8.77 3.33 26.81
C MET A 56 8.77 2.64 25.45
N VAL A 57 9.92 2.62 24.77
CA VAL A 57 10.07 1.96 23.48
C VAL A 57 9.94 0.44 23.64
N ALA A 58 10.61 -0.14 24.65
CA ALA A 58 10.57 -1.58 24.89
C ALA A 58 9.16 -2.07 25.28
N GLU A 59 8.49 -1.39 26.20
CA GLU A 59 7.14 -1.73 26.63
C GLU A 59 6.11 -1.51 25.51
N LYS A 60 6.30 -0.48 24.67
CA LYS A 60 5.46 -0.31 23.48
C LYS A 60 5.63 -1.48 22.50
N ALA A 61 6.85 -1.94 22.25
CA ALA A 61 7.09 -3.10 21.38
C ALA A 61 6.43 -4.37 21.94
N ASN A 62 6.56 -4.63 23.24
CA ASN A 62 5.91 -5.77 23.90
C ASN A 62 4.38 -5.69 23.82
N TYR A 63 3.81 -4.49 23.96
CA TYR A 63 2.37 -4.29 23.81
C TYR A 63 1.91 -4.57 22.38
N VAL A 64 2.65 -4.10 21.37
CA VAL A 64 2.36 -4.41 19.96
C VAL A 64 2.42 -5.93 19.73
N GLU A 65 3.48 -6.61 20.17
CA GLU A 65 3.62 -8.06 20.04
C GLU A 65 2.47 -8.83 20.71
N PHE A 66 2.03 -8.41 21.89
CA PHE A 66 0.87 -8.97 22.58
C PHE A 66 -0.42 -8.78 21.78
N ILE A 67 -0.67 -7.57 21.25
CA ILE A 67 -1.84 -7.29 20.43
C ILE A 67 -1.84 -8.15 19.16
N GLU A 68 -0.70 -8.25 18.47
CA GLU A 68 -0.57 -9.01 17.22
C GLU A 68 -0.71 -10.53 17.43
N THR A 69 -0.11 -11.07 18.50
CA THR A 69 0.00 -12.52 18.70
C THR A 69 -1.21 -13.12 19.41
N GLU A 70 -1.75 -12.43 20.41
CA GLU A 70 -2.82 -12.98 21.27
C GLU A 70 -4.16 -12.36 20.98
N VAL A 71 -4.24 -11.03 20.91
CA VAL A 71 -5.53 -10.32 20.81
C VAL A 71 -6.09 -10.39 19.40
N TYR A 72 -5.27 -10.11 18.39
CA TYR A 72 -5.69 -10.02 16.99
C TYR A 72 -6.34 -11.31 16.45
N PRO A 73 -5.77 -12.52 16.67
CA PRO A 73 -6.38 -13.75 16.18
C PRO A 73 -7.73 -14.07 16.85
N ILE A 74 -7.91 -13.65 18.11
CA ILE A 74 -9.17 -13.84 18.85
C ILE A 74 -10.25 -12.91 18.29
N VAL A 75 -9.93 -11.61 18.14
CA VAL A 75 -10.94 -10.62 17.70
C VAL A 75 -11.29 -10.76 16.22
N SER A 76 -10.32 -11.10 15.36
CA SER A 76 -10.55 -11.29 13.92
C SER A 76 -11.46 -12.49 13.63
N LYS A 77 -11.32 -13.59 14.39
CA LYS A 77 -12.15 -14.79 14.26
C LYS A 77 -13.46 -14.74 15.05
N ALA A 78 -13.59 -13.83 16.01
CA ALA A 78 -14.78 -13.75 16.85
C ALA A 78 -16.07 -13.61 16.04
N SER A 79 -16.06 -12.86 14.92
CA SER A 79 -17.27 -12.75 14.08
C SER A 79 -17.57 -14.01 13.26
N GLU A 80 -16.61 -14.92 13.07
CA GLU A 80 -16.80 -16.21 12.40
C GLU A 80 -17.25 -17.29 13.40
N ASP A 81 -16.77 -17.21 14.64
CA ASP A 81 -17.05 -18.20 15.70
C ASP A 81 -18.48 -18.09 16.27
N TYR A 82 -19.14 -16.92 16.16
CA TYR A 82 -20.49 -16.69 16.69
C TYR A 82 -21.52 -16.47 15.58
N GLU A 83 -22.45 -17.43 15.41
CA GLU A 83 -23.48 -17.39 14.35
C GLU A 83 -24.47 -16.20 14.46
N TYR A 84 -24.80 -15.80 15.70
CA TYR A 84 -25.84 -14.78 15.97
C TYR A 84 -25.29 -13.42 16.41
N VAL A 85 -23.95 -13.28 16.50
CA VAL A 85 -23.30 -12.08 17.03
C VAL A 85 -22.23 -11.60 16.06
N ARG A 86 -22.39 -10.38 15.54
CA ARG A 86 -21.35 -9.72 14.77
C ARG A 86 -20.49 -8.89 15.71
N VAL A 87 -19.21 -9.22 15.79
CA VAL A 87 -18.23 -8.52 16.62
C VAL A 87 -17.50 -7.49 15.75
N PHE A 88 -17.54 -6.22 16.18
CA PHE A 88 -16.72 -5.16 15.62
C PHE A 88 -15.64 -4.79 16.63
N TYR A 89 -14.40 -4.66 16.17
CA TYR A 89 -13.26 -4.26 16.98
C TYR A 89 -12.55 -3.09 16.33
N GLN A 90 -11.86 -2.30 17.15
CA GLN A 90 -11.06 -1.17 16.72
C GLN A 90 -9.95 -0.97 17.75
N GLY A 91 -8.75 -0.62 17.31
CA GLY A 91 -7.68 -0.21 18.19
C GLY A 91 -6.47 0.29 17.42
N ASP A 92 -5.77 1.30 17.95
CA ASP A 92 -4.69 1.98 17.23
C ASP A 92 -3.62 1.01 16.68
N GLU A 93 -3.20 0.02 17.48
CA GLU A 93 -2.21 -0.97 17.07
C GLU A 93 -2.83 -2.13 16.24
N ILE A 94 -4.13 -2.42 16.43
CA ILE A 94 -4.84 -3.42 15.62
C ILE A 94 -5.00 -2.91 14.18
N ASP A 95 -5.49 -1.68 14.04
CA ASP A 95 -5.70 -1.03 12.74
C ASP A 95 -4.37 -0.97 11.96
N GLY A 96 -3.26 -0.64 12.64
CA GLY A 96 -1.92 -0.63 12.04
C GLY A 96 -1.43 -2.01 11.58
N TYR A 97 -1.67 -3.04 12.38
CA TYR A 97 -1.35 -4.42 12.01
C TYR A 97 -2.18 -4.91 10.83
N GLU A 98 -3.49 -4.64 10.82
CA GLU A 98 -4.37 -5.01 9.71
C GLU A 98 -3.95 -4.38 8.40
N ILE A 99 -3.61 -3.09 8.41
CA ILE A 99 -3.09 -2.39 7.23
C ILE A 99 -1.82 -3.06 6.73
N THR A 100 -0.88 -3.39 7.63
CA THR A 100 0.41 -4.00 7.25
C THR A 100 0.24 -5.43 6.72
N ASN A 101 -0.58 -6.24 7.38
CA ASN A 101 -0.86 -7.61 6.97
C ASN A 101 -1.61 -7.66 5.61
N THR A 102 -2.61 -6.79 5.42
CA THR A 102 -3.32 -6.65 4.14
C THR A 102 -2.37 -6.22 3.04
N LEU A 103 -1.51 -5.23 3.32
CA LEU A 103 -0.53 -4.73 2.35
C LEU A 103 0.49 -5.79 1.93
N MET A 104 0.88 -6.69 2.85
CA MET A 104 1.77 -7.81 2.52
C MET A 104 1.09 -8.83 1.59
N ASN A 105 -0.18 -9.14 1.85
CA ASN A 105 -0.96 -10.02 0.98
C ASN A 105 -1.15 -9.40 -0.41
N ASP A 106 -1.47 -8.10 -0.48
CA ASP A 106 -1.60 -7.37 -1.74
C ASP A 106 -0.28 -7.30 -2.51
N LEU A 107 0.86 -7.20 -1.82
CA LEU A 107 2.18 -7.25 -2.45
C LEU A 107 2.45 -8.60 -3.13
N MET A 108 1.99 -9.72 -2.56
CA MET A 108 2.10 -11.02 -3.21
C MET A 108 1.31 -11.07 -4.52
N TYR A 109 0.09 -10.53 -4.54
CA TYR A 109 -0.70 -10.39 -5.76
C TYR A 109 -0.03 -9.43 -6.76
N ALA A 110 0.64 -8.37 -6.28
CA ALA A 110 1.43 -7.46 -7.10
C ALA A 110 2.54 -8.16 -7.86
N ILE A 111 3.32 -8.99 -7.15
CA ILE A 111 4.40 -9.77 -7.75
C ILE A 111 3.84 -10.71 -8.82
N GLY A 112 2.70 -11.35 -8.56
CA GLY A 112 1.98 -12.15 -9.55
C GLY A 112 1.62 -11.36 -10.80
N SER A 113 1.03 -10.16 -10.63
CA SER A 113 0.63 -9.29 -11.73
C SER A 113 1.83 -8.78 -12.56
N ILE A 114 2.91 -8.36 -11.90
CA ILE A 114 4.13 -7.89 -12.58
C ILE A 114 4.78 -9.04 -13.36
N THR A 115 4.81 -10.24 -12.78
CA THR A 115 5.34 -11.43 -13.45
C THR A 115 4.50 -11.77 -14.68
N PHE A 116 3.18 -11.67 -14.59
CA PHE A 116 2.29 -11.88 -15.74
C PHE A 116 2.56 -10.86 -16.86
N VAL A 117 2.70 -9.57 -16.53
CA VAL A 117 3.04 -8.52 -17.51
C VAL A 117 4.42 -8.76 -18.12
N LEU A 118 5.42 -9.18 -17.33
CA LEU A 118 6.74 -9.54 -17.84
C LEU A 118 6.67 -10.69 -18.85
N LEU A 119 5.93 -11.76 -18.54
CA LEU A 119 5.76 -12.90 -19.44
C LEU A 119 5.06 -12.51 -20.74
N TYR A 120 4.04 -11.64 -20.65
CA TYR A 120 3.35 -11.13 -21.83
C TYR A 120 4.26 -10.22 -22.67
N LEU A 121 5.01 -9.31 -22.05
CA LEU A 121 6.02 -8.49 -22.73
C LEU A 121 7.08 -9.35 -23.42
N TRP A 122 7.53 -10.42 -22.76
CA TRP A 122 8.48 -11.35 -23.33
C TRP A 122 7.90 -12.08 -24.55
N PHE A 123 6.66 -12.56 -24.45
CA PHE A 123 5.98 -13.20 -25.57
C PHE A 123 5.78 -12.24 -26.74
N HIS A 124 5.43 -10.98 -26.47
CA HIS A 124 5.22 -9.98 -27.53
C HIS A 124 6.53 -9.55 -28.18
N THR A 125 7.51 -9.12 -27.40
CA THR A 125 8.78 -8.56 -27.92
C THR A 125 9.77 -9.63 -28.40
N GLN A 126 9.52 -10.92 -28.12
CA GLN A 126 10.39 -12.06 -28.43
C GLN A 126 11.82 -11.96 -27.83
N ASN A 127 12.07 -11.00 -26.92
CA ASN A 127 13.37 -10.77 -26.31
C ASN A 127 13.22 -10.47 -24.81
N LEU A 128 13.75 -11.38 -24.00
CA LEU A 128 13.64 -11.32 -22.54
C LEU A 128 14.40 -10.11 -21.96
N MET A 129 15.59 -9.78 -22.48
CA MET A 129 16.38 -8.65 -22.00
C MET A 129 15.64 -7.33 -22.24
N LEU A 130 15.06 -7.19 -23.45
CA LEU A 130 14.30 -6.00 -23.80
C LEU A 130 13.08 -5.83 -22.89
N SER A 131 12.40 -6.93 -22.55
CA SER A 131 11.25 -6.92 -21.62
C SER A 131 11.65 -6.46 -20.22
N PHE A 132 12.79 -6.93 -19.70
CA PHE A 132 13.32 -6.45 -18.41
C PHE A 132 13.73 -4.98 -18.47
N CYS A 133 14.35 -4.51 -19.56
CA CYS A 133 14.66 -3.09 -19.73
C CYS A 133 13.40 -2.23 -19.75
N CYS A 134 12.34 -2.66 -20.44
CA CYS A 134 11.07 -1.95 -20.51
C CYS A 134 10.39 -1.85 -19.13
N LEU A 135 10.31 -2.95 -18.37
CA LEU A 135 9.85 -2.89 -16.99
C LEU A 135 10.75 -2.05 -16.09
N GLY A 136 12.07 -2.08 -16.34
CA GLY A 136 13.05 -1.24 -15.65
C GLY A 136 12.77 0.25 -15.85
N ILE A 137 12.44 0.67 -17.08
CA ILE A 137 12.04 2.05 -17.40
C ILE A 137 10.77 2.43 -16.61
N ILE A 138 9.75 1.57 -16.64
CA ILE A 138 8.50 1.79 -15.92
C ILE A 138 8.74 1.92 -14.42
N PHE A 139 9.51 1.02 -13.80
CA PHE A 139 9.81 1.10 -12.37
C PHE A 139 10.70 2.27 -12.00
N THR A 140 11.59 2.72 -12.90
CA THR A 140 12.45 3.90 -12.69
C THR A 140 11.64 5.20 -12.76
N SER A 141 10.50 5.22 -13.48
CA SER A 141 9.61 6.38 -13.51
C SER A 141 8.97 6.71 -12.14
N ILE A 142 8.80 5.71 -11.27
CA ILE A 142 8.18 5.86 -9.94
C ILE A 142 9.08 6.68 -8.98
N PRO A 143 10.36 6.32 -8.73
CA PRO A 143 11.25 7.12 -7.90
C PRO A 143 11.54 8.49 -8.53
N VAL A 144 11.58 8.61 -9.87
CA VAL A 144 11.70 9.93 -10.52
C VAL A 144 10.48 10.80 -10.20
N GLY A 145 9.27 10.28 -10.40
CA GLY A 145 8.04 10.98 -10.03
C GLY A 145 7.96 11.32 -8.54
N TYR A 146 8.51 10.44 -7.68
CA TYR A 146 8.58 10.66 -6.24
C TYR A 146 9.45 11.86 -5.89
N VAL A 147 10.66 11.94 -6.47
CA VAL A 147 11.60 13.06 -6.25
C VAL A 147 11.02 14.38 -6.77
N LEU A 148 10.24 14.32 -7.86
CA LEU A 148 9.58 15.50 -8.41
C LEU A 148 8.36 15.96 -7.59
N THR A 149 7.84 15.13 -6.69
CA THR A 149 6.66 15.45 -5.89
C THR A 149 7.05 16.25 -4.66
N PRO A 150 6.58 17.51 -4.50
CA PRO A 150 7.01 18.39 -3.40
C PRO A 150 6.37 18.08 -2.03
N VAL A 151 5.63 16.97 -1.89
CA VAL A 151 4.79 16.70 -0.72
C VAL A 151 5.50 15.79 0.30
N SER A 152 5.43 16.18 1.58
CA SER A 152 6.25 15.65 2.67
C SER A 152 5.81 14.29 3.25
N LYS A 153 4.72 13.67 2.77
CA LYS A 153 4.28 12.33 3.21
C LYS A 153 3.55 11.59 2.09
N THR A 154 4.30 10.89 1.26
CA THR A 154 3.76 9.91 0.31
C THR A 154 3.30 8.67 1.09
N THR A 155 2.03 8.68 1.48
CA THR A 155 1.38 7.57 2.20
C THR A 155 0.94 6.48 1.19
N VAL A 156 0.18 5.45 1.63
CA VAL A 156 -0.35 4.25 0.91
C VAL A 156 -0.54 4.38 -0.62
N ALA A 157 -0.92 5.56 -1.12
CA ALA A 157 -0.87 5.99 -2.52
C ALA A 157 0.38 5.52 -3.32
N SER A 158 1.58 5.49 -2.72
CA SER A 158 2.80 5.01 -3.38
C SER A 158 2.70 3.53 -3.80
N PHE A 159 2.01 2.71 -3.01
CA PHE A 159 1.85 1.29 -3.34
C PHE A 159 0.95 1.07 -4.54
N MET A 160 -0.15 1.82 -4.64
CA MET A 160 -1.06 1.75 -5.79
C MET A 160 -0.37 2.17 -7.10
N SER A 161 0.62 3.06 -7.03
CA SER A 161 1.34 3.53 -8.21
C SER A 161 2.08 2.42 -8.96
N ILE A 162 2.62 1.43 -8.25
CA ILE A 162 3.38 0.33 -8.84
C ILE A 162 2.48 -0.45 -9.81
N PHE A 163 1.26 -0.77 -9.39
CA PHE A 163 0.28 -1.49 -10.21
C PHE A 163 -0.18 -0.67 -11.41
N LEU A 164 -0.55 0.59 -11.17
CA LEU A 164 -1.06 1.46 -12.22
C LEU A 164 0.00 1.76 -13.28
N MET A 165 1.23 2.05 -12.85
CA MET A 165 2.35 2.30 -13.75
C MET A 165 2.75 1.06 -14.53
N THR A 166 2.69 -0.14 -13.94
CA THR A 166 2.96 -1.39 -14.68
C THR A 166 2.00 -1.53 -15.86
N GLY A 167 0.70 -1.28 -15.65
CA GLY A 167 -0.30 -1.33 -16.72
C GLY A 167 -0.10 -0.22 -17.76
N ILE A 168 -0.17 1.05 -17.33
CA ILE A 168 -0.09 2.22 -18.22
C ILE A 168 1.24 2.25 -18.98
N GLY A 169 2.35 1.93 -18.31
CA GLY A 169 3.67 1.91 -18.92
C GLY A 169 3.84 0.79 -19.93
N SER A 170 3.30 -0.41 -19.66
CA SER A 170 3.39 -1.53 -20.60
C SER A 170 2.63 -1.27 -21.91
N ASP A 171 1.52 -0.54 -21.85
CA ASP A 171 0.75 -0.12 -23.05
C ASP A 171 1.61 0.72 -24.00
N VAL A 172 2.36 1.69 -23.46
CA VAL A 172 3.29 2.51 -24.26
C VAL A 172 4.36 1.65 -24.92
N VAL A 173 4.91 0.67 -24.20
CA VAL A 173 5.92 -0.25 -24.73
C VAL A 173 5.37 -1.06 -25.91
N PHE A 174 4.14 -1.56 -25.82
CA PHE A 174 3.49 -2.28 -26.92
C PHE A 174 3.32 -1.41 -28.16
N VAL A 175 2.86 -0.17 -27.98
CA VAL A 175 2.72 0.76 -29.12
C VAL A 175 4.07 1.02 -29.79
N PHE A 176 5.13 1.29 -29.01
CA PHE A 176 6.47 1.53 -29.57
C PHE A 176 7.04 0.32 -30.31
N THR A 177 6.83 -0.88 -29.77
CA THR A 177 7.31 -2.13 -30.38
C THR A 177 6.53 -2.48 -31.66
N ASP A 178 5.21 -2.28 -31.68
CA ASP A 178 4.39 -2.42 -32.89
C ASP A 178 4.84 -1.47 -34.02
N PHE A 179 5.11 -0.19 -33.70
CA PHE A 179 5.61 0.76 -34.69
C PHE A 179 7.04 0.42 -35.15
N TRP A 180 7.87 -0.14 -34.27
CA TRP A 180 9.20 -0.61 -34.65
C TRP A 180 9.13 -1.77 -35.65
N GLU A 181 8.22 -2.73 -35.46
CA GLU A 181 8.00 -3.82 -36.41
C GLU A 181 7.47 -3.30 -37.74
N ARG A 182 6.47 -2.41 -37.72
CA ARG A 182 5.94 -1.80 -38.95
C ARG A 182 6.96 -0.98 -39.73
N SER A 183 7.95 -0.40 -39.05
CA SER A 183 8.99 0.38 -39.73
C SER A 183 9.83 -0.45 -40.72
N ILE A 184 9.86 -1.78 -40.59
CA ILE A 184 10.56 -2.70 -41.51
C ILE A 184 10.05 -2.54 -42.94
N ASP A 185 8.73 -2.36 -43.10
CA ASP A 185 8.09 -2.30 -44.41
C ASP A 185 8.09 -0.90 -45.02
N VAL A 186 8.48 0.12 -44.25
CA VAL A 186 8.38 1.54 -44.65
C VAL A 186 9.74 2.14 -44.97
N GLU A 187 10.77 1.81 -44.19
CA GLU A 187 12.09 2.44 -44.30
C GLU A 187 13.20 1.39 -44.31
N GLU A 188 14.18 1.54 -45.22
CA GLU A 188 15.26 0.56 -45.38
C GLU A 188 16.42 0.78 -44.40
N THR A 189 16.70 2.04 -44.04
CA THR A 189 17.84 2.38 -43.18
C THR A 189 17.44 2.41 -41.71
N LEU A 190 18.33 1.95 -40.82
CA LEU A 190 18.07 1.88 -39.39
C LEU A 190 17.77 3.26 -38.78
N ASP A 191 18.48 4.30 -39.22
CA ASP A 191 18.28 5.66 -38.74
C ASP A 191 16.90 6.22 -39.14
N ALA A 192 16.48 5.99 -40.39
CA ALA A 192 15.15 6.40 -40.86
C ALA A 192 14.05 5.62 -40.14
N ARG A 193 14.25 4.32 -39.87
CA ARG A 193 13.30 3.48 -39.11
C ARG A 193 13.10 3.99 -37.69
N MET A 194 14.20 4.29 -36.98
CA MET A 194 14.12 4.86 -35.63
C MET A 194 13.40 6.22 -35.65
N ALA A 195 13.77 7.12 -36.57
CA ALA A 195 13.12 8.43 -36.68
C ALA A 195 11.62 8.31 -37.00
N TRP A 196 11.25 7.40 -37.91
CA TRP A 196 9.87 7.14 -38.27
C TRP A 196 9.07 6.60 -37.08
N MET A 197 9.62 5.62 -36.35
CA MET A 197 9.01 5.05 -35.15
C MET A 197 8.81 6.12 -34.07
N PHE A 198 9.85 6.89 -33.72
CA PHE A 198 9.74 7.96 -32.72
C PHE A 198 8.70 9.02 -33.11
N LEU A 199 8.62 9.38 -34.39
CA LEU A 199 7.66 10.38 -34.86
C LEU A 199 6.22 9.88 -34.76
N HIS A 200 5.94 8.62 -35.13
CA HIS A 200 4.58 8.09 -35.18
C HIS A 200 4.13 7.56 -33.82
N ALA A 201 4.92 6.67 -33.20
CA ALA A 201 4.64 6.14 -31.87
C ALA A 201 4.66 7.26 -30.82
N GLY A 202 5.66 8.14 -30.87
CA GLY A 202 5.79 9.25 -29.94
C GLY A 202 4.60 10.21 -29.98
N ARG A 203 4.07 10.55 -31.17
CA ARG A 203 2.87 11.40 -31.28
C ARG A 203 1.63 10.72 -30.69
N SER A 204 1.46 9.43 -30.94
CA SER A 204 0.34 8.65 -30.41
C SER A 204 0.42 8.52 -28.88
N CYS A 205 1.58 8.10 -28.38
CA CYS A 205 1.83 7.87 -26.95
C CYS A 205 1.91 9.16 -26.14
N LEU A 206 2.31 10.29 -26.74
CA LEU A 206 2.29 11.59 -26.08
C LEU A 206 0.85 12.01 -25.77
N ALA A 207 -0.06 11.84 -26.74
CA ALA A 207 -1.46 12.21 -26.56
C ALA A 207 -2.12 11.38 -25.45
N THR A 208 -1.86 10.06 -25.42
CA THR A 208 -2.39 9.19 -24.37
C THR A 208 -1.75 9.48 -23.01
N SER A 209 -0.42 9.55 -22.91
CA SER A 209 0.28 9.85 -21.66
C SER A 209 -0.11 11.21 -21.08
N LEU A 210 -0.25 12.24 -21.93
CA LEU A 210 -0.67 13.57 -21.49
C LEU A 210 -2.11 13.55 -20.99
N THR A 211 -3.02 12.87 -21.68
CA THR A 211 -4.42 12.76 -21.24
C THR A 211 -4.52 12.02 -19.91
N THR A 212 -3.78 10.91 -19.75
CA THR A 212 -3.72 10.14 -18.50
C THR A 212 -3.15 10.98 -17.35
N SER A 213 -2.05 11.71 -17.60
CA SER A 213 -1.43 12.58 -16.61
C SER A 213 -2.37 13.72 -16.18
N VAL A 214 -3.03 14.39 -17.14
CA VAL A 214 -4.03 15.44 -16.86
C VAL A 214 -5.20 14.88 -16.06
N SER A 215 -5.65 13.66 -16.34
CA SER A 215 -6.70 12.99 -15.55
C SER A 215 -6.27 12.76 -14.10
N PHE A 216 -5.01 12.39 -13.86
CA PHE A 216 -4.49 12.27 -12.49
C PHE A 216 -4.36 13.63 -11.81
N PHE A 217 -3.86 14.65 -12.52
CA PHE A 217 -3.79 16.02 -12.00
C PHE A 217 -5.15 16.64 -11.69
N ALA A 218 -6.23 16.20 -12.34
CA ALA A 218 -7.58 16.64 -11.99
C ALA A 218 -7.94 16.34 -10.51
N ASN A 219 -7.34 15.32 -9.90
CA ASN A 219 -7.54 15.03 -8.47
C ASN A 219 -6.98 16.12 -7.54
N LEU A 220 -6.15 17.04 -8.02
CA LEU A 220 -5.70 18.21 -7.25
C LEU A 220 -6.86 19.11 -6.81
N ALA A 221 -7.99 19.09 -7.52
CA ALA A 221 -9.19 19.81 -7.15
C ALA A 221 -9.98 19.16 -5.99
N SER A 222 -9.60 17.95 -5.55
CA SER A 222 -10.29 17.24 -4.48
C SER A 222 -10.11 17.92 -3.11
N ALA A 223 -11.16 17.88 -2.28
CA ALA A 223 -11.08 18.32 -0.90
C ALA A 223 -10.26 17.36 -0.01
N LEU A 224 -10.13 16.09 -0.42
CA LEU A 224 -9.41 15.07 0.32
C LEU A 224 -7.92 15.16 0.02
N GLN A 225 -7.12 15.48 1.04
CA GLN A 225 -5.66 15.57 0.93
C GLN A 225 -5.02 14.32 0.30
N PRO A 226 -5.37 13.07 0.69
CA PRO A 226 -4.75 11.88 0.10
C PRO A 226 -4.97 11.75 -1.41
N LEU A 227 -6.13 12.19 -1.92
CA LEU A 227 -6.43 12.14 -3.35
C LEU A 227 -5.61 13.16 -4.15
N ARG A 228 -5.39 14.37 -3.59
CA ARG A 228 -4.54 15.38 -4.24
C ARG A 228 -3.10 14.91 -4.36
N GLU A 229 -2.57 14.34 -3.27
CA GLU A 229 -1.19 13.83 -3.21
C GLU A 229 -1.01 12.66 -4.20
N PHE A 230 -1.93 11.71 -4.19
CA PHE A 230 -1.95 10.60 -5.13
C PHE A 230 -2.02 11.07 -6.59
N GLY A 231 -2.92 12.02 -6.90
CA GLY A 231 -3.07 12.54 -8.26
C GLY A 231 -1.84 13.30 -8.76
N MET A 232 -1.22 14.11 -7.90
CA MET A 232 0.02 14.81 -8.22
C MET A 232 1.16 13.83 -8.52
N PHE A 233 1.33 12.85 -7.64
CA PHE A 233 2.38 11.85 -7.76
C PHE A 233 2.20 10.99 -9.03
N MET A 234 1.00 10.43 -9.24
CA MET A 234 0.69 9.62 -10.41
C MET A 234 0.84 10.40 -11.73
N GLY A 235 0.36 11.64 -11.79
CA GLY A 235 0.51 12.48 -12.97
C GLY A 235 1.97 12.71 -13.35
N LEU A 236 2.85 12.89 -12.35
CA LEU A 236 4.29 13.02 -12.56
C LEU A 236 4.96 11.70 -12.93
N CYS A 237 4.57 10.57 -12.34
CA CYS A 237 5.08 9.25 -12.75
C CYS A 237 4.77 8.94 -14.21
N VAL A 238 3.54 9.18 -14.66
CA VAL A 238 3.13 8.97 -16.07
C VAL A 238 3.95 9.85 -17.02
N MET A 239 4.16 11.12 -16.69
CA MET A 239 5.01 12.00 -17.50
C MET A 239 6.47 11.56 -17.50
N SER A 240 6.98 11.13 -16.36
CA SER A 240 8.35 10.62 -16.24
C SER A 240 8.55 9.35 -17.07
N ALA A 241 7.57 8.44 -17.06
CA ALA A 241 7.61 7.20 -17.83
C ALA A 241 7.59 7.42 -19.34
N PHE A 242 6.93 8.48 -19.83
CA PHE A 242 6.93 8.82 -21.25
C PHE A 242 8.25 9.49 -21.70
N ILE A 243 8.90 10.23 -20.79
CA ILE A 243 10.16 10.92 -21.08
C ILE A 243 11.35 9.94 -21.08
N LEU A 244 11.30 8.93 -20.21
CA LEU A 244 12.29 7.85 -20.12
C LEU A 244 12.17 6.85 -21.28
#